data_AF-V6LDK0-F1
#
_entry.id   AF-V6LDK0-F1
#
_cell.length_a   1.000
_cell.length_b   1.000
_cell.length_c   1.000
_cell.angle_alpha   90.00
_cell.angle_beta   90.00
_cell.angle_gamma   90.00
#
_symmetry.space_group_name_H-M   'P 1'
#
loop_
_entity.id
_entity.type
_entity.pdbx_description
1 polymer ?
#
loop_
_entity_poly.entity_id
_entity_poly.type
_entity_poly.pdbx_seq_one_letter_code
_entity_poly.pdbx_strand_id
1 'polypeptide(L)' 'MLGQLVRVARDQETTVILITHEPRVAGYADREIVLRDGEVDFTGLGVTGFDAVATRLAAGNRGAA' A
#
# COMPACT_ATOMS: atom_id res chain seq x y z
N MET A 1 -15.70 -0.64 16.27
CA MET A 1 -14.42 -0.09 16.80
C MET A 1 -13.60 0.58 15.70
N LEU A 2 -13.18 -0.12 14.65
CA LEU A 2 -12.40 0.46 13.54
C LEU A 2 -13.07 1.68 12.87
N GLY A 3 -14.38 1.62 12.61
CA GLY A 3 -15.10 2.77 12.06
C GLY A 3 -15.06 4.04 12.95
N GLN A 4 -14.93 3.89 14.27
CA GLN A 4 -14.76 5.06 15.16
C GLN A 4 -13.36 5.66 15.03
N LEU A 5 -12.33 4.83 14.92
CA LEU A 5 -10.96 5.29 14.69
C LEU A 5 -10.87 6.09 13.38
N VAL A 6 -11.41 5.54 12.28
CA VAL A 6 -11.41 6.18 10.96
C VAL A 6 -12.14 7.53 11.02
N ARG A 7 -13.30 7.58 11.68
CA ARG A 7 -14.06 8.82 11.81
C ARG A 7 -13.30 9.88 12.62
N VAL A 8 -12.74 9.52 13.77
CA VAL A 8 -11.97 10.46 14.60
C VAL A 8 -10.73 10.96 13.87
N ALA A 9 -10.03 10.09 13.15
CA ALA A 9 -8.87 10.47 12.35
C ALA A 9 -9.23 11.52 11.28
N ARG A 10 -10.37 11.35 10.60
CA ARG A 10 -10.88 12.34 9.64
C ARG A 10 -11.25 13.66 10.31
N ASP A 11 -11.98 13.61 11.43
CA ASP A 11 -12.42 14.80 12.17
C ASP A 11 -11.22 15.62 12.69
N GLN A 12 -10.10 14.96 12.99
CA GLN A 12 -8.86 15.57 13.50
C GLN A 12 -7.81 15.82 12.40
N GLU A 13 -8.16 15.68 11.12
CA GLU A 13 -7.23 15.81 9.98
C GLU A 13 -5.93 14.98 10.16
N THR A 14 -6.04 13.86 10.86
CA THR A 14 -4.91 13.00 11.19
C THR A 14 -4.79 11.89 10.16
N THR A 15 -3.58 11.70 9.63
CA THR A 15 -3.29 10.59 8.71
C THR A 15 -3.10 9.29 9.49
N VAL A 16 -3.79 8.23 9.06
CA VAL A 16 -3.70 6.88 9.66
C VAL A 16 -3.29 5.87 8.60
N ILE A 17 -2.33 5.02 8.94
CA ILE A 17 -1.95 3.84 8.16
C ILE A 17 -2.38 2.61 8.96
N LEU A 18 -3.23 1.77 8.34
CA LEU A 18 -3.70 0.52 8.91
C LEU A 18 -3.04 -0.65 8.18
N ILE A 19 -2.26 -1.45 8.92
CA ILE A 19 -1.63 -2.67 8.40
C ILE A 19 -2.40 -3.87 8.92
N THR A 20 -2.87 -4.71 8.01
CA THR A 20 -3.60 -5.94 8.36
C THR A 20 -3.41 -6.98 7.27
N HIS A 21 -3.54 -8.25 7.65
CA HIS A 21 -3.66 -9.37 6.72
C HIS A 21 -5.12 -9.76 6.45
N GLU A 22 -6.11 -9.10 7.08
CA GLU A 22 -7.54 -9.41 6.92
C GLU A 22 -8.21 -8.44 5.92
N PRO A 23 -8.71 -8.92 4.76
CA PRO A 23 -9.30 -8.06 3.73
C PRO A 23 -10.50 -7.24 4.22
N ARG A 24 -11.32 -7.82 5.13
CA ARG A 24 -12.48 -7.10 5.70
C ARG A 24 -12.07 -5.89 6.54
N VAL A 25 -10.91 -5.96 7.20
CA VAL A 25 -10.38 -4.84 7.98
C VAL A 25 -9.78 -3.78 7.06
N ALA A 26 -9.08 -4.21 5.99
CA ALA A 26 -8.56 -3.31 4.96
C ALA A 26 -9.67 -2.50 4.26
N GLY A 27 -10.84 -3.11 4.05
CA GLY A 27 -12.00 -2.44 3.46
C GLY A 27 -12.60 -1.28 4.28
N TYR A 28 -12.17 -1.06 5.53
CA TYR A 28 -12.52 0.16 6.28
C TYR A 28 -11.64 1.36 5.90
N ALA A 29 -10.50 1.14 5.25
CA ALA A 29 -9.60 2.19 4.82
C ALA A 29 -10.09 2.87 3.53
N ASP A 30 -9.69 4.12 3.36
CA ASP A 30 -9.96 4.89 2.14
C ASP A 30 -9.24 4.35 0.91
N ARG A 31 -8.10 3.69 1.15
CA ARG A 31 -7.24 3.12 0.11
C ARG A 31 -6.68 1.80 0.62
N GLU A 32 -6.68 0.82 -0.26
CA GLU A 32 -6.04 -0.48 -0.01
C GLU A 32 -4.74 -0.55 -0.81
N ILE A 33 -3.66 -0.92 -0.14
CA ILE A 33 -2.35 -1.17 -0.73
C ILE A 33 -1.93 -2.57 -0.30
N VAL A 34 -1.68 -3.45 -1.27
CA VAL A 34 -1.25 -4.82 -1.02
C VAL A 34 0.27 -4.89 -1.12
N LEU A 35 0.90 -5.59 -0.19
CA LEU A 35 2.33 -5.89 -0.25
C LEU A 35 2.54 -7.37 -0.54
N ARG A 36 3.46 -7.68 -1.45
CA ARG A 36 3.88 -9.05 -1.79
C ARG A 36 5.39 -9.08 -1.93
N ASP A 37 6.04 -9.96 -1.17
CA ASP A 37 7.50 -10.15 -1.19
C ASP A 37 8.31 -8.86 -0.99
N GLY A 38 7.76 -7.88 -0.25
CA GLY A 38 8.39 -6.58 0.01
C GLY A 38 8.11 -5.51 -1.05
N GLU A 39 7.39 -5.85 -2.11
CA GLU A 39 6.98 -4.94 -3.18
C GLU A 39 5.50 -4.58 -3.08
N VAL A 40 5.14 -3.40 -3.61
CA VAL A 40 3.75 -2.96 -3.69
C VAL A 40 3.07 -3.61 -4.88
N ASP A 41 2.00 -4.35 -4.64
CA ASP A 41 1.14 -4.89 -5.68
C ASP A 41 0.01 -3.91 -6.00
N PHE A 42 0.23 -3.06 -7.00
CA PHE A 42 -0.77 -2.09 -7.48
C PHE A 42 -1.93 -2.74 -8.25
N THR A 43 -1.81 -4.02 -8.62
CA THR A 43 -2.82 -4.72 -9.41
C THR A 43 -3.88 -5.39 -8.55
N GLY A 44 -3.53 -5.72 -7.30
CA GLY A 44 -4.38 -6.50 -6.40
C GLY A 44 -4.62 -7.95 -6.86
N LEU A 45 -3.92 -8.39 -7.91
CA LEU A 45 -4.07 -9.73 -8.50
C LEU A 45 -2.99 -10.71 -8.02
N GLY A 46 -2.06 -10.28 -7.16
CA GLY A 46 -0.94 -11.10 -6.71
C GLY A 46 0.09 -11.38 -7.81
N VAL A 47 0.07 -10.62 -8.91
CA VAL A 47 1.00 -10.76 -10.03
C VAL A 47 2.08 -9.69 -9.95
N THR A 48 3.28 -10.08 -9.51
CA THR A 48 4.46 -9.20 -9.41
C THR A 48 5.12 -8.92 -10.78
N GLY A 49 4.40 -9.10 -11.88
CA GLY A 49 4.99 -9.30 -13.22
C GLY A 49 4.90 -8.13 -14.22
N PHE A 50 4.06 -7.12 -13.98
CA PHE A 50 4.02 -5.93 -14.85
C PHE A 50 5.09 -4.88 -14.48
N ASP A 51 5.84 -5.13 -13.41
CA ASP A 51 6.84 -4.23 -12.84
C ASP A 51 8.20 -4.24 -13.59
N ALA A 52 8.34 -5.03 -14.66
CA ALA A 52 9.56 -5.02 -15.49
C ALA A 52 9.95 -3.63 -16.02
N VAL A 53 8.99 -2.71 -16.17
CA VAL A 53 9.25 -1.29 -16.49
C VAL A 53 9.78 -0.52 -15.27
N ALA A 54 9.26 -0.77 -14.06
CA ALA A 54 9.69 -0.09 -12.84
C ALA A 54 11.04 -0.62 -12.32
N THR A 55 11.32 -1.92 -12.44
CA THR A 55 12.62 -2.52 -12.10
C THR A 55 13.76 -1.87 -12.91
N ARG A 56 13.49 -1.46 -14.17
CA ARG A 56 14.47 -0.75 -15.00
C ARG A 56 14.69 0.71 -14.57
N LEU A 57 13.69 1.37 -13.97
CA LEU A 57 13.83 2.70 -13.38
C LEU A 57 14.56 2.64 -12.03
N ALA A 58 14.30 1.64 -11.19
CA ALA A 58 14.96 1.47 -9.89
C ALA A 58 16.42 1.01 -10.01
N ALA A 59 16.76 0.21 -11.03
CA ALA A 59 18.15 -0.19 -11.29
C ALA A 59 19.01 0.93 -11.92
N GLY A 60 18.40 1.91 -12.60
CA GLY A 60 19.09 2.96 -13.35
C GLY A 60 19.79 4.04 -12.52
N ASN A 61 19.58 4.11 -11.20
CA ASN A 61 20.15 5.16 -10.32
C ASN A 61 21.23 4.67 -9.35
N ARG A 62 21.76 3.44 -9.51
CA ARG A 62 22.90 2.93 -8.72
C ARG A 62 24.23 2.93 -9.49
N GLY A 63 24.52 4.03 -10.18
CA GLY A 63 25.72 4.16 -11.03
C GLY A 63 26.33 5.57 -11.10
N ALA A 64 26.15 6.39 -10.06
CA ALA A 64 26.81 7.69 -9.95
C ALA A 64 27.44 7.85 -8.56
N ALA A 65 28.46 7.04 -8.28
CA ALA A 65 29.48 7.28 -7.25
C ALA A 65 30.72 6.46 -7.61
#